data_AF-A0A0D1DW89-F1
#
_entry.id   AF-A0A0D1DW89-F1
#
_cell.length_a   1.000
_cell.length_b   1.000
_cell.length_c   1.000
_cell.angle_alpha   90.00
_cell.angle_beta   90.00
_cell.angle_gamma   90.00
#
_symmetry.space_group_name_H-M   'P 1'
#
loop_
_entity.id
_entity.type
_entity.pdbx_description
1 polymer ?
#
loop_
_entity_poly.entity_id
_entity_poly.type
_entity_poly.pdbx_seq_one_letter_code
_entity_poly.pdbx_strand_id
1 'polypeptide(L)'
;MRVTFTATALTLLATAALSAASPLKERQSFVPSEFDTWVWRDVSANVCADGSSTGAAYNARADYNAKDLLIWFDSGGACWDAYTCFYNPTAYNLNGYTNYTFQTYARPGLESQFLVTSRDPARNNPWANAHMIFVPYCTGDVHGGNNVVTYGGAPAPIHHKGYDNFQNILELASSMVPWIENVYVAGSSAGCYGAVLNYVAAKSAWPDAKVHLIADSCEATPGFLNSKPSWNLVQPSGSSCPNCASGEFNSILPALSEANPGSRFGSISYSVDDYLPYFLSTTMQSFATLIKQYFANITATATNMAKTFTVAGQAHGVLIHTRPGSATDAELASWLATLKDLGSTFQSQSV
;
A
#
# COMPACT_ATOMS: atom_id res chain seq x y z
N MET A 1 -19.41 -79.01 -43.53
CA MET A 1 -20.25 -77.80 -43.44
C MET A 1 -19.59 -76.89 -42.40
N ARG A 2 -19.04 -75.75 -42.84
CA ARG A 2 -18.13 -74.91 -42.03
C ARG A 2 -18.94 -74.01 -41.08
N VAL A 3 -18.64 -74.09 -39.79
CA VAL A 3 -19.15 -73.19 -38.74
C VAL A 3 -18.36 -71.89 -38.81
N THR A 4 -19.06 -70.75 -38.96
CA THR A 4 -18.45 -69.42 -38.96
C THR A 4 -18.86 -68.70 -37.67
N PHE A 5 -17.86 -68.39 -36.84
CA PHE A 5 -18.02 -67.57 -35.63
C PHE A 5 -18.01 -66.08 -36.02
N THR A 6 -19.00 -65.33 -35.56
CA THR A 6 -19.05 -63.86 -35.62
C THR A 6 -18.18 -63.26 -34.51
N ALA A 7 -17.19 -62.46 -34.89
CA ALA A 7 -16.39 -61.66 -33.95
C ALA A 7 -17.02 -60.27 -33.79
N THR A 8 -17.58 -59.99 -32.63
CA THR A 8 -18.07 -58.66 -32.24
C THR A 8 -16.89 -57.86 -31.70
N ALA A 9 -16.47 -56.81 -32.40
CA ALA A 9 -15.40 -55.92 -31.94
C ALA A 9 -15.95 -54.98 -30.85
N LEU A 10 -15.43 -55.13 -29.63
CA LEU A 10 -15.70 -54.25 -28.51
C LEU A 10 -14.73 -53.06 -28.58
N THR A 11 -15.17 -51.90 -29.05
CA THR A 11 -14.39 -50.66 -29.01
C THR A 11 -14.37 -50.11 -27.58
N LEU A 12 -13.23 -50.22 -26.90
CA LEU A 12 -12.95 -49.44 -25.69
C LEU A 12 -12.81 -47.96 -26.06
N LEU A 13 -13.76 -47.13 -25.63
CA LEU A 13 -13.61 -45.68 -25.58
C LEU A 13 -12.72 -45.35 -24.39
N ALA A 14 -11.43 -45.10 -24.64
CA ALA A 14 -10.55 -44.47 -23.66
C ALA A 14 -10.99 -43.01 -23.50
N THR A 15 -11.62 -42.69 -22.37
CA THR A 15 -11.85 -41.31 -21.95
C THR A 15 -10.52 -40.70 -21.56
N ALA A 16 -9.93 -39.93 -22.47
CA ALA A 16 -8.86 -39.02 -22.12
C ALA A 16 -9.44 -37.95 -21.18
N ALA A 17 -9.15 -38.07 -19.89
CA ALA A 17 -9.33 -36.98 -18.95
C ALA A 17 -8.31 -35.90 -19.35
N LEU A 18 -8.75 -34.90 -20.13
CA LEU A 18 -8.03 -33.64 -20.22
C LEU A 18 -8.06 -33.03 -18.83
N SER A 19 -6.93 -33.12 -18.12
CA SER A 19 -6.62 -32.19 -17.04
C SER A 19 -6.66 -30.79 -17.65
N ALA A 20 -7.77 -30.08 -17.46
CA ALA A 20 -7.84 -28.66 -17.75
C ALA A 20 -6.90 -27.97 -16.77
N ALA A 21 -5.64 -27.76 -17.17
CA ALA A 21 -4.80 -26.79 -16.51
C ALA A 21 -5.57 -25.46 -16.50
N SER A 22 -5.77 -24.88 -15.31
CA SER A 22 -6.52 -23.62 -15.19
C SER A 22 -5.97 -22.59 -16.18
N PRO A 23 -6.81 -21.82 -16.89
CA PRO A 23 -6.37 -20.76 -17.81
C PRO A 23 -5.47 -19.70 -17.17
N LEU A 24 -5.39 -19.68 -15.83
CA LEU A 24 -4.47 -18.87 -15.04
C LEU A 24 -3.01 -19.36 -15.11
N LYS A 25 -2.79 -20.68 -15.25
CA LYS A 25 -1.45 -21.30 -15.25
C LYS A 25 -0.68 -21.02 -16.54
N GLU A 26 -1.38 -20.71 -17.64
CA GLU A 26 -0.78 -20.35 -18.94
C GLU A 26 -0.48 -18.85 -19.09
N ARG A 27 -0.77 -18.00 -18.09
CA ARG A 27 -0.63 -16.53 -18.17
C ARG A 27 0.48 -15.93 -17.30
N GLN A 28 1.51 -16.70 -16.94
CA GLN A 28 2.62 -16.13 -16.16
C GLN A 28 3.88 -15.98 -17.00
N SER A 29 4.17 -14.75 -17.41
CA SER A 29 5.52 -14.33 -17.82
C SER A 29 6.46 -14.24 -16.61
N PHE A 30 5.90 -14.15 -15.40
CA PHE A 30 6.65 -14.08 -14.14
C PHE A 30 6.35 -15.31 -13.26
N VAL A 31 7.39 -16.07 -12.94
CA VAL A 31 7.34 -17.17 -11.96
C VAL A 31 8.10 -16.71 -10.71
N PRO A 32 7.42 -16.57 -9.54
CA PRO A 32 8.09 -16.25 -8.29
C PRO A 32 9.21 -17.26 -7.99
N SER A 33 10.38 -16.78 -7.55
CA SER A 33 11.48 -17.66 -7.14
C SER A 33 11.13 -18.50 -5.91
N GLU A 34 10.33 -17.93 -5.00
CA GLU A 34 9.78 -18.57 -3.81
C GLU A 34 8.36 -18.04 -3.57
N PHE A 35 7.54 -18.87 -2.94
CA PHE A 35 6.19 -18.51 -2.51
C PHE A 35 6.15 -18.35 -0.99
N ASP A 36 5.15 -17.61 -0.52
CA ASP A 36 4.80 -17.45 0.89
C ASP A 36 5.91 -16.85 1.77
N THR A 37 6.88 -16.19 1.14
CA THR A 37 8.00 -15.51 1.80
C THR A 37 8.37 -14.25 1.04
N TRP A 38 9.07 -13.34 1.72
CA TRP A 38 9.49 -12.08 1.12
C TRP A 38 10.74 -12.26 0.26
N VAL A 39 10.61 -11.91 -1.02
CA VAL A 39 11.70 -11.91 -1.98
C VAL A 39 11.92 -10.48 -2.49
N TRP A 40 13.16 -10.01 -2.41
CA TRP A 40 13.55 -8.74 -3.00
C TRP A 40 13.79 -8.88 -4.51
N ARG A 41 13.40 -7.85 -5.25
CA ARG A 41 13.63 -7.72 -6.68
C ARG A 41 14.10 -6.31 -6.99
N ASP A 42 15.26 -6.20 -7.62
CA ASP A 42 15.69 -4.91 -8.19
C ASP A 42 14.73 -4.53 -9.33
N VAL A 43 14.31 -3.27 -9.35
CA VAL A 43 13.35 -2.74 -10.31
C VAL A 43 14.09 -1.74 -11.19
N SER A 44 14.07 -1.95 -12.50
CA SER A 44 14.78 -1.08 -13.43
C SER A 44 14.28 0.36 -13.32
N ALA A 45 15.19 1.32 -13.47
CA ALA A 45 14.94 2.76 -13.35
C ALA A 45 14.50 3.26 -11.96
N ASN A 46 14.29 2.39 -10.97
CA ASN A 46 14.04 2.84 -9.61
C ASN A 46 15.31 3.38 -8.96
N VAL A 47 15.21 4.57 -8.37
CA VAL A 47 16.35 5.23 -7.72
C VAL A 47 15.98 5.80 -6.35
N CYS A 48 16.93 5.77 -5.42
CA CYS A 48 16.84 6.48 -4.15
C CYS A 48 17.28 7.94 -4.28
N ALA A 49 17.15 8.71 -3.20
CA ALA A 49 17.45 10.13 -3.17
C ALA A 49 18.88 10.48 -3.60
N ASP A 50 19.86 9.64 -3.32
CA ASP A 50 21.26 9.80 -3.77
C ASP A 50 21.52 9.33 -5.22
N GLY A 51 20.50 8.86 -5.93
CA GLY A 51 20.59 8.35 -7.29
C GLY A 51 20.99 6.87 -7.40
N SER A 52 21.24 6.18 -6.28
CA SER A 52 21.51 4.75 -6.28
C SER A 52 20.28 3.93 -6.71
N SER A 53 20.50 2.80 -7.39
CA SER A 53 19.41 1.91 -7.83
C SER A 53 18.72 1.23 -6.65
N THR A 54 17.41 1.02 -6.74
CA THR A 54 16.63 0.27 -5.74
C THR A 54 15.64 -0.71 -6.38
N GLY A 55 14.72 -1.25 -5.59
CA GLY A 55 13.80 -2.30 -6.01
C GLY A 55 12.48 -2.29 -5.24
N ALA A 56 11.89 -3.47 -5.10
CA ALA A 56 10.73 -3.75 -4.26
C ALA A 56 10.83 -5.16 -3.72
N ALA A 57 10.05 -5.49 -2.69
CA ALA A 57 9.89 -6.88 -2.27
C ALA A 57 8.48 -7.37 -2.56
N TYR A 58 8.36 -8.65 -2.87
CA TYR A 58 7.08 -9.32 -3.05
C TYR A 58 6.97 -10.54 -2.14
N ASN A 59 5.76 -10.87 -1.73
CA ASN A 59 5.42 -12.14 -1.08
C ASN A 59 4.26 -12.77 -1.85
N ALA A 60 4.61 -13.58 -2.85
CA ALA A 60 3.65 -14.22 -3.74
C ALA A 60 3.00 -15.42 -3.04
N ARG A 61 1.66 -15.50 -3.09
CA ARG A 61 0.92 -16.61 -2.50
C ARG A 61 1.02 -17.87 -3.36
N ALA A 62 1.25 -19.04 -2.74
CA ALA A 62 1.27 -20.33 -3.44
C ALA A 62 -0.12 -20.75 -3.99
N ASP A 63 -1.19 -20.24 -3.39
CA ASP A 63 -2.56 -20.40 -3.88
C ASP A 63 -2.81 -19.50 -5.10
N TYR A 64 -2.77 -20.09 -6.28
CA TYR A 64 -3.06 -19.40 -7.56
C TYR A 64 -4.51 -18.90 -7.69
N ASN A 65 -5.40 -19.28 -6.77
CA ASN A 65 -6.75 -18.71 -6.71
C ASN A 65 -6.82 -17.46 -5.83
N ALA A 66 -5.72 -17.06 -5.17
CA ALA A 66 -5.68 -15.80 -4.43
C ALA A 66 -5.97 -14.63 -5.38
N LYS A 67 -7.01 -13.85 -5.04
CA LYS A 67 -7.52 -12.73 -5.82
C LYS A 67 -7.23 -11.36 -5.22
N ASP A 68 -6.55 -11.35 -4.08
CA ASP A 68 -6.24 -10.14 -3.34
C ASP A 68 -4.76 -9.80 -3.44
N LEU A 69 -4.48 -8.50 -3.62
CA LEU A 69 -3.15 -7.93 -3.55
C LEU A 69 -3.11 -6.85 -2.47
N LEU A 70 -2.19 -6.97 -1.51
CA LEU A 70 -1.86 -5.89 -0.58
C LEU A 70 -0.57 -5.20 -1.02
N ILE A 71 -0.62 -3.89 -1.21
CA ILE A 71 0.55 -3.04 -1.48
C ILE A 71 0.82 -2.25 -0.21
N TRP A 72 1.99 -2.45 0.40
CA TRP A 72 2.43 -1.73 1.59
C TRP A 72 3.53 -0.74 1.26
N PHE A 73 3.29 0.54 1.53
CA PHE A 73 4.29 1.60 1.43
C PHE A 73 5.03 1.77 2.75
N ASP A 74 6.36 1.74 2.67
CA ASP A 74 7.23 1.92 3.84
C ASP A 74 7.18 3.35 4.40
N SER A 75 7.43 3.48 5.70
CA SER A 75 7.44 4.75 6.43
C SER A 75 8.80 5.43 6.35
N GLY A 76 8.90 6.69 6.82
CA GLY A 76 10.21 7.25 7.18
C GLY A 76 10.45 8.73 6.93
N GLY A 77 9.53 9.61 7.32
CA GLY A 77 9.74 11.07 7.28
C GLY A 77 9.82 11.66 5.88
N ALA A 78 10.46 12.82 5.71
CA ALA A 78 10.65 13.50 4.43
C ALA A 78 11.78 14.54 4.52
N CYS A 79 12.28 15.06 3.39
CA CYS A 79 13.27 16.14 3.36
C CYS A 79 13.01 17.13 2.22
N TRP A 80 13.40 18.39 2.37
CA TRP A 80 12.99 19.47 1.43
C TRP A 80 13.99 20.62 1.28
N ASP A 81 15.16 20.51 1.89
CA ASP A 81 16.25 21.46 1.76
C ASP A 81 17.61 20.77 2.04
N ALA A 82 18.71 21.49 1.85
CA ALA A 82 20.04 20.92 2.10
C ALA A 82 20.23 20.44 3.55
N TYR A 83 19.59 21.12 4.51
CA TYR A 83 19.69 20.76 5.92
C TYR A 83 18.99 19.43 6.22
N THR A 84 17.72 19.32 5.87
CA THR A 84 16.87 18.15 6.09
C THR A 84 17.23 16.96 5.21
N CYS A 85 17.95 17.15 4.10
CA CYS A 85 18.38 16.05 3.24
C CYS A 85 19.84 15.58 3.51
N PHE A 86 20.75 16.45 3.96
CA PHE A 86 22.17 16.09 4.11
C PHE A 86 22.76 16.33 5.51
N TYR A 87 22.45 17.45 6.16
CA TYR A 87 23.14 17.86 7.39
C TYR A 87 22.48 17.34 8.66
N ASN A 88 21.15 17.28 8.67
CA ASN A 88 20.34 16.67 9.72
C ASN A 88 19.15 15.95 9.05
N PRO A 89 19.40 14.76 8.46
CA PRO A 89 18.40 14.03 7.69
C PRO A 89 17.10 13.78 8.48
N THR A 90 15.97 14.22 7.93
CA THR A 90 14.63 13.97 8.50
C THR A 90 13.84 12.90 7.75
N ALA A 91 14.45 12.28 6.73
CA ALA A 91 13.95 11.11 6.05
C ALA A 91 14.93 9.94 6.18
N TYR A 92 14.39 8.71 6.20
CA TYR A 92 15.21 7.51 6.21
C TYR A 92 15.70 7.11 4.81
N ASN A 93 16.80 6.34 4.80
CA ASN A 93 17.35 5.66 3.62
C ASN A 93 17.71 6.56 2.43
N LEU A 94 17.96 7.87 2.65
CA LEU A 94 18.30 8.80 1.56
C LEU A 94 19.59 8.38 0.81
N ASN A 95 20.46 7.61 1.44
CA ASN A 95 21.73 7.09 0.92
C ASN A 95 21.62 5.66 0.37
N GLY A 96 20.41 5.22 -0.01
CA GLY A 96 20.18 3.96 -0.70
C GLY A 96 19.35 2.94 0.09
N TYR A 97 18.70 2.06 -0.67
CA TYR A 97 17.85 0.99 -0.15
C TYR A 97 18.03 -0.26 -1.02
N THR A 98 18.60 -1.31 -0.44
CA THR A 98 18.92 -2.55 -1.15
C THR A 98 18.21 -3.75 -0.53
N ASN A 99 18.38 -4.95 -1.12
CA ASN A 99 17.96 -6.20 -0.47
C ASN A 99 18.52 -6.32 0.96
N TYR A 100 19.76 -5.89 1.22
CA TYR A 100 20.34 -5.94 2.56
C TYR A 100 19.54 -5.06 3.54
N THR A 101 19.22 -3.83 3.14
CA THR A 101 18.38 -2.91 3.93
C THR A 101 17.00 -3.53 4.19
N PHE A 102 16.36 -4.10 3.17
CA PHE A 102 15.08 -4.76 3.27
C PHE A 102 15.10 -5.92 4.28
N GLN A 103 16.02 -6.88 4.11
CA GLN A 103 16.10 -8.09 4.93
C GLN A 103 16.40 -7.75 6.40
N THR A 104 17.19 -6.69 6.62
CA THR A 104 17.67 -6.31 7.95
C THR A 104 16.64 -5.48 8.72
N TYR A 105 15.98 -4.52 8.06
CA TYR A 105 15.19 -3.49 8.75
C TYR A 105 13.67 -3.59 8.50
N ALA A 106 13.24 -3.88 7.26
CA ALA A 106 11.81 -3.91 6.94
C ALA A 106 11.17 -5.29 7.13
N ARG A 107 11.82 -6.34 6.64
CA ARG A 107 11.29 -7.72 6.68
C ARG A 107 10.88 -8.17 8.08
N PRO A 108 11.67 -7.96 9.16
CA PRO A 108 11.26 -8.38 10.50
C PRO A 108 9.93 -7.73 10.94
N GLY A 109 9.73 -6.45 10.59
CA GLY A 109 8.49 -5.72 10.86
C GLY A 109 7.31 -6.28 10.07
N LEU A 110 7.50 -6.54 8.78
CA LEU A 110 6.46 -7.11 7.91
C LEU A 110 6.00 -8.50 8.36
N GLU A 111 6.90 -9.33 8.87
CA GLU A 111 6.58 -10.70 9.31
C GLU A 111 5.96 -10.74 10.71
N SER A 112 6.45 -9.91 11.64
CA SER A 112 6.14 -10.06 13.06
C SER A 112 5.42 -8.89 13.72
N GLN A 113 5.48 -7.68 13.15
CA GLN A 113 4.93 -6.48 13.79
C GLN A 113 3.65 -6.02 13.10
N PHE A 114 3.66 -5.86 11.78
CA PHE A 114 2.56 -5.26 11.05
C PHE A 114 1.46 -6.29 10.79
N LEU A 115 0.27 -6.06 11.36
CA LEU A 115 -0.87 -6.96 11.24
C LEU A 115 -1.22 -7.23 9.79
N VAL A 116 -1.31 -6.19 8.96
CA VAL A 116 -1.79 -6.27 7.58
C VAL A 116 -0.92 -7.15 6.68
N THR A 117 0.37 -7.32 7.00
CA THR A 117 1.31 -8.15 6.22
C THR A 117 1.62 -9.50 6.88
N SER A 118 1.17 -9.72 8.12
CA SER A 118 1.44 -10.96 8.84
C SER A 118 0.67 -12.13 8.24
N ARG A 119 1.33 -13.29 8.10
CA ARG A 119 0.68 -14.55 7.72
C ARG A 119 0.49 -15.50 8.91
N ASP A 120 0.84 -15.08 10.13
CA ASP A 120 0.60 -15.87 11.33
C ASP A 120 -0.92 -15.98 11.60
N PRO A 121 -1.50 -17.19 11.61
CA PRO A 121 -2.92 -17.38 11.87
C PRO A 121 -3.38 -16.79 13.22
N ALA A 122 -2.49 -16.74 14.23
CA ALA A 122 -2.83 -16.16 15.54
C ALA A 122 -3.09 -14.66 15.49
N ARG A 123 -2.67 -13.98 14.41
CA ARG A 123 -2.82 -12.54 14.24
C ARG A 123 -4.18 -12.14 13.66
N ASN A 124 -4.95 -13.09 13.12
CA ASN A 124 -6.25 -12.82 12.48
C ASN A 124 -6.16 -11.74 11.38
N ASN A 125 -5.06 -11.71 10.61
CA ASN A 125 -4.91 -10.80 9.49
C ASN A 125 -5.90 -11.16 8.36
N PRO A 126 -6.82 -10.26 7.95
CA PRO A 126 -7.74 -10.53 6.84
C PRO A 126 -7.03 -10.79 5.50
N TRP A 127 -5.80 -10.30 5.34
CA TRP A 127 -4.99 -10.44 4.11
C TRP A 127 -3.95 -11.56 4.17
N ALA A 128 -4.03 -12.48 5.15
CA ALA A 128 -3.07 -13.58 5.29
C ALA A 128 -2.99 -14.49 4.04
N ASN A 129 -4.01 -14.54 3.18
CA ASN A 129 -4.01 -15.27 1.89
C ASN A 129 -3.76 -14.38 0.66
N ALA A 130 -3.46 -13.08 0.82
CA ALA A 130 -3.20 -12.18 -0.30
C ALA A 130 -1.80 -12.39 -0.89
N HIS A 131 -1.61 -11.99 -2.16
CA HIS A 131 -0.31 -11.58 -2.64
C HIS A 131 0.08 -10.26 -1.97
N MET A 132 1.38 -10.02 -1.75
CA MET A 132 1.83 -8.77 -1.14
C MET A 132 2.98 -8.14 -1.90
N ILE A 133 3.00 -6.82 -1.97
CA ILE A 133 4.09 -6.00 -2.48
C ILE A 133 4.48 -5.00 -1.40
N PHE A 134 5.78 -4.85 -1.19
CA PHE A 134 6.38 -3.85 -0.32
C PHE A 134 7.10 -2.82 -1.18
N VAL A 135 6.75 -1.54 -0.98
CA VAL A 135 7.33 -0.39 -1.66
C VAL A 135 8.32 0.30 -0.71
N PRO A 136 9.64 0.19 -0.95
CA PRO A 136 10.64 0.79 -0.07
C PRO A 136 10.59 2.31 -0.14
N TYR A 137 10.92 2.97 0.97
CA TYR A 137 11.01 4.42 1.03
C TYR A 137 12.47 4.87 1.15
N CYS A 138 12.94 5.62 0.14
CA CYS A 138 14.29 6.19 0.11
C CYS A 138 14.39 7.51 -0.69
N THR A 139 13.26 8.13 -1.01
CA THR A 139 13.18 9.29 -1.92
C THR A 139 12.90 10.61 -1.20
N GLY A 140 12.57 10.57 0.09
CA GLY A 140 12.39 11.77 0.93
C GLY A 140 11.19 12.65 0.55
N ASP A 141 10.27 12.15 -0.27
CA ASP A 141 9.17 12.87 -0.91
C ASP A 141 7.78 12.23 -0.67
N VAL A 142 7.66 11.48 0.41
CA VAL A 142 6.44 10.75 0.83
C VAL A 142 5.85 9.84 -0.26
N HIS A 143 6.71 9.28 -1.13
CA HIS A 143 6.37 8.44 -2.29
C HIS A 143 5.58 9.15 -3.41
N GLY A 144 5.44 10.47 -3.36
CA GLY A 144 4.63 11.22 -4.31
C GLY A 144 5.43 12.07 -5.30
N GLY A 145 6.75 12.18 -5.12
CA GLY A 145 7.59 13.11 -5.88
C GLY A 145 7.98 12.61 -7.26
N ASN A 146 8.18 13.55 -8.17
CA ASN A 146 8.82 13.32 -9.46
C ASN A 146 9.69 14.51 -9.88
N ASN A 147 10.84 14.63 -9.22
CA ASN A 147 11.82 15.67 -9.53
C ASN A 147 13.25 15.23 -9.21
N VAL A 148 14.22 15.91 -9.83
CA VAL A 148 15.62 15.91 -9.40
C VAL A 148 16.01 17.35 -9.14
N VAL A 149 16.49 17.64 -7.93
CA VAL A 149 16.74 19.02 -7.48
C VAL A 149 18.05 19.11 -6.72
N THR A 150 18.83 20.16 -6.99
CA THR A 150 19.98 20.53 -6.15
C THR A 150 19.58 21.70 -5.27
N TYR A 151 19.41 21.44 -3.97
CA TYR A 151 19.11 22.48 -3.00
C TYR A 151 20.29 23.43 -2.81
N GLY A 152 20.02 24.71 -2.54
CA GLY A 152 21.08 25.68 -2.23
C GLY A 152 21.92 25.21 -1.03
N GLY A 153 23.24 25.13 -1.22
CA GLY A 153 24.17 24.64 -0.20
C GLY A 153 24.26 23.11 -0.09
N ALA A 154 23.52 22.33 -0.88
CA ALA A 154 23.66 20.88 -0.89
C ALA A 154 24.93 20.43 -1.64
N PRO A 155 25.58 19.33 -1.22
CA PRO A 155 26.76 18.79 -1.89
C PRO A 155 26.44 18.01 -3.18
N ALA A 156 25.18 17.61 -3.38
CA ALA A 156 24.73 16.78 -4.49
C ALA A 156 23.22 17.01 -4.79
N PRO A 157 22.71 16.64 -5.98
CA PRO A 157 21.28 16.59 -6.22
C PRO A 157 20.57 15.54 -5.35
N ILE A 158 19.27 15.76 -5.12
CA ILE A 158 18.34 14.80 -4.52
C ILE A 158 17.33 14.37 -5.58
N HIS A 159 17.12 13.06 -5.68
CA HIS A 159 16.15 12.41 -6.55
C HIS A 159 14.85 12.12 -5.79
N HIS A 160 13.90 13.05 -5.85
CA HIS A 160 12.54 12.85 -5.38
C HIS A 160 11.75 12.06 -6.44
N LYS A 161 11.91 10.74 -6.42
CA LYS A 161 11.40 9.82 -7.45
C LYS A 161 10.33 8.86 -6.96
N GLY A 162 9.68 9.16 -5.83
CA GLY A 162 8.69 8.28 -5.20
C GLY A 162 7.57 7.84 -6.15
N TYR A 163 6.99 8.78 -6.91
CA TYR A 163 5.91 8.48 -7.85
C TYR A 163 6.39 7.59 -9.02
N ASP A 164 7.50 7.97 -9.66
CA ASP A 164 8.08 7.21 -10.78
C ASP A 164 8.49 5.79 -10.34
N ASN A 165 9.14 5.68 -9.17
CA ASN A 165 9.52 4.40 -8.60
C ASN A 165 8.30 3.48 -8.42
N PHE A 166 7.17 4.05 -7.98
CA PHE A 166 5.94 3.28 -7.83
C PHE A 166 5.32 2.88 -9.17
N GLN A 167 5.38 3.71 -10.22
CA GLN A 167 4.93 3.30 -11.56
C GLN A 167 5.66 2.05 -12.04
N ASN A 168 6.98 2.00 -11.91
CA ASN A 168 7.77 0.83 -12.30
C ASN A 168 7.45 -0.41 -11.43
N ILE A 169 7.14 -0.20 -10.15
CA ILE A 169 6.72 -1.29 -9.23
C ILE A 169 5.34 -1.82 -9.63
N LEU A 170 4.42 -0.97 -10.07
CA LEU A 170 3.12 -1.39 -10.59
C LEU A 170 3.25 -2.22 -11.87
N GLU A 171 4.20 -1.90 -12.76
CA GLU A 171 4.50 -2.73 -13.93
C GLU A 171 4.98 -4.13 -13.53
N LEU A 172 5.90 -4.22 -12.56
CA LEU A 172 6.33 -5.50 -11.99
C LEU A 172 5.13 -6.27 -11.38
N ALA A 173 4.37 -5.62 -10.51
CA ALA A 173 3.29 -6.26 -9.76
C ALA A 173 2.14 -6.72 -10.68
N SER A 174 1.72 -5.89 -11.63
CA SER A 174 0.65 -6.22 -12.58
C SER A 174 1.05 -7.33 -13.54
N SER A 175 2.33 -7.45 -13.90
CA SER A 175 2.85 -8.59 -14.67
C SER A 175 2.87 -9.90 -13.87
N MET A 176 3.09 -9.82 -12.55
CA MET A 176 3.14 -10.97 -11.65
C MET A 176 1.75 -11.53 -11.33
N VAL A 177 0.79 -10.64 -11.08
CA VAL A 177 -0.58 -10.98 -10.67
C VAL A 177 -1.64 -10.21 -11.47
N PRO A 178 -1.77 -10.46 -12.80
CA PRO A 178 -2.73 -9.74 -13.64
C PRO A 178 -4.20 -10.10 -13.35
N TRP A 179 -4.48 -11.19 -12.61
CA TRP A 179 -5.83 -11.72 -12.36
C TRP A 179 -6.47 -11.24 -11.04
N ILE A 180 -5.86 -10.26 -10.38
CA ILE A 180 -6.33 -9.74 -9.08
C ILE A 180 -7.70 -9.07 -9.24
N GLU A 181 -8.57 -9.32 -8.27
CA GLU A 181 -9.93 -8.74 -8.22
C GLU A 181 -10.04 -7.65 -7.15
N ASN A 182 -9.20 -7.69 -6.11
CA ASN A 182 -9.12 -6.65 -5.09
C ASN A 182 -7.67 -6.23 -4.82
N VAL A 183 -7.41 -4.94 -4.87
CA VAL A 183 -6.12 -4.33 -4.50
C VAL A 183 -6.33 -3.51 -3.24
N TYR A 184 -5.46 -3.66 -2.26
CA TYR A 184 -5.47 -2.90 -1.01
C TYR A 184 -4.18 -2.09 -0.95
N VAL A 185 -4.31 -0.78 -1.10
CA VAL A 185 -3.17 0.14 -1.03
C VAL A 185 -3.07 0.63 0.42
N ALA A 186 -1.94 0.38 1.07
CA ALA A 186 -1.77 0.59 2.48
C ALA A 186 -0.41 1.21 2.82
N GLY A 187 -0.33 1.93 3.92
CA GLY A 187 0.93 2.43 4.44
C GLY A 187 0.71 3.22 5.73
N SER A 188 1.81 3.50 6.41
CA SER A 188 1.84 4.30 7.64
C SER A 188 2.75 5.52 7.46
N SER A 189 2.48 6.64 8.13
CA SER A 189 3.36 7.83 8.08
C SER A 189 3.61 8.31 6.63
N ALA A 190 4.87 8.48 6.22
CA ALA A 190 5.25 8.76 4.82
C ALA A 190 4.62 7.77 3.82
N GLY A 191 4.49 6.50 4.19
CA GLY A 191 3.83 5.48 3.38
C GLY A 191 2.31 5.66 3.27
N CYS A 192 1.67 6.24 4.28
CA CYS A 192 0.25 6.59 4.22
C CYS A 192 -0.01 7.70 3.19
N TYR A 193 0.83 8.75 3.18
CA TYR A 193 0.80 9.75 2.09
C TYR A 193 1.00 9.09 0.73
N GLY A 194 1.98 8.19 0.62
CA GLY A 194 2.25 7.43 -0.60
C GLY A 194 1.06 6.62 -1.09
N ALA A 195 0.40 5.89 -0.20
CA ALA A 195 -0.78 5.09 -0.50
C ALA A 195 -1.94 5.96 -1.02
N VAL A 196 -2.18 7.12 -0.39
CA VAL A 196 -3.25 8.04 -0.81
C VAL A 196 -2.94 8.68 -2.16
N LEU A 197 -1.73 9.23 -2.34
CA LEU A 197 -1.33 9.92 -3.57
C LEU A 197 -1.28 8.99 -4.78
N ASN A 198 -0.89 7.73 -4.57
CA ASN A 198 -0.74 6.74 -5.64
C ASN A 198 -1.96 5.82 -5.84
N TYR A 199 -3.07 6.06 -5.15
CA TYR A 199 -4.29 5.24 -5.27
C TYR A 199 -4.78 5.12 -6.74
N VAL A 200 -4.79 6.24 -7.47
CA VAL A 200 -5.23 6.28 -8.88
C VAL A 200 -4.29 5.48 -9.79
N ALA A 201 -2.97 5.50 -9.51
CA ALA A 201 -2.01 4.71 -10.27
C ALA A 201 -2.26 3.21 -10.05
N ALA A 202 -2.48 2.78 -8.81
CA ALA A 202 -2.83 1.39 -8.51
C ALA A 202 -4.12 0.96 -9.22
N LYS A 203 -5.16 1.81 -9.22
CA LYS A 203 -6.41 1.56 -9.97
C LYS A 203 -6.18 1.43 -11.47
N SER A 204 -5.24 2.18 -12.03
CA SER A 204 -4.92 2.12 -13.46
C SER A 204 -4.20 0.82 -13.84
N ALA A 205 -3.40 0.25 -12.91
CA ALA A 205 -2.69 -1.00 -13.13
C ALA A 205 -3.59 -2.25 -13.10
N TRP A 206 -4.73 -2.19 -12.39
CA TRP A 206 -5.76 -3.23 -12.38
C TRP A 206 -7.16 -2.62 -12.63
N PRO A 207 -7.49 -2.30 -13.89
CA PRO A 207 -8.71 -1.54 -14.21
C PRO A 207 -10.01 -2.27 -13.85
N ASP A 208 -9.99 -3.60 -13.83
CA ASP A 208 -11.14 -4.46 -13.49
C ASP A 208 -11.24 -4.77 -11.99
N ALA A 209 -10.20 -4.46 -11.20
CA ALA A 209 -10.16 -4.73 -9.77
C ALA A 209 -10.84 -3.62 -8.97
N LYS A 210 -11.38 -3.98 -7.80
CA LYS A 210 -11.74 -3.01 -6.76
C LYS A 210 -10.48 -2.61 -6.01
N VAL A 211 -10.21 -1.30 -5.94
CA VAL A 211 -9.05 -0.78 -5.20
C VAL A 211 -9.50 -0.15 -3.89
N HIS A 212 -8.95 -0.61 -2.78
CA HIS A 212 -9.24 -0.19 -1.42
C HIS A 212 -8.03 0.56 -0.85
N LEU A 213 -8.26 1.38 0.18
CA LEU A 213 -7.21 2.18 0.81
C LEU A 213 -7.17 1.95 2.32
N ILE A 214 -5.98 1.84 2.90
CA ILE A 214 -5.75 1.73 4.34
C ILE A 214 -4.66 2.75 4.73
N ALA A 215 -5.08 3.90 5.25
CA ALA A 215 -4.24 5.06 5.50
C ALA A 215 -4.00 5.25 7.00
N ASP A 216 -2.80 4.92 7.49
CA ASP A 216 -2.42 5.05 8.91
C ASP A 216 -1.51 6.27 9.19
N SER A 217 -1.96 7.20 10.04
CA SER A 217 -1.20 8.37 10.50
C SER A 217 -0.61 9.25 9.37
N CYS A 218 -1.46 9.88 8.56
CA CYS A 218 -1.02 10.89 7.57
C CYS A 218 -1.93 12.11 7.46
N GLU A 219 -2.63 12.48 8.52
CA GLU A 219 -3.31 13.76 8.58
C GLU A 219 -2.32 14.91 8.36
N ALA A 220 -2.74 15.92 7.61
CA ALA A 220 -1.86 17.03 7.21
C ALA A 220 -2.47 18.40 7.50
N THR A 221 -1.64 19.39 7.75
CA THR A 221 -2.10 20.78 7.81
C THR A 221 -2.51 21.25 6.40
N PRO A 222 -3.46 22.22 6.29
CA PRO A 222 -3.87 22.76 4.99
C PRO A 222 -2.67 23.23 4.16
N GLY A 223 -2.69 22.94 2.85
CA GLY A 223 -1.63 23.29 1.92
C GLY A 223 -0.31 22.50 2.05
N PHE A 224 -0.21 21.51 2.95
CA PHE A 224 1.05 20.77 3.20
C PHE A 224 1.71 20.24 1.92
N LEU A 225 0.96 19.60 1.01
CA LEU A 225 1.54 19.01 -0.21
C LEU A 225 2.18 20.07 -1.11
N ASN A 226 1.57 21.25 -1.18
CA ASN A 226 2.07 22.34 -2.00
C ASN A 226 3.13 23.19 -1.29
N SER A 227 3.35 22.96 0.02
CA SER A 227 4.41 23.62 0.78
C SER A 227 5.83 23.13 0.43
N LYS A 228 5.93 22.12 -0.43
CA LYS A 228 7.18 21.44 -0.84
C LYS A 228 7.27 21.34 -2.37
N PRO A 229 7.31 22.47 -3.10
CA PRO A 229 7.24 22.48 -4.56
C PRO A 229 8.43 21.75 -5.22
N SER A 230 9.57 21.64 -4.54
CA SER A 230 10.74 20.91 -5.01
C SER A 230 10.52 19.42 -5.20
N TRP A 231 9.50 18.83 -4.58
CA TRP A 231 9.13 17.42 -4.78
C TRP A 231 8.43 17.18 -6.12
N ASN A 232 7.81 18.22 -6.71
CA ASN A 232 6.94 18.09 -7.88
C ASN A 232 5.92 16.94 -7.70
N LEU A 233 5.13 17.01 -6.62
CA LEU A 233 4.21 15.94 -6.24
C LEU A 233 3.15 15.69 -7.34
N VAL A 234 2.94 14.42 -7.68
CA VAL A 234 1.81 14.00 -8.49
C VAL A 234 0.62 13.75 -7.58
N GLN A 235 -0.47 14.51 -7.78
CA GLN A 235 -1.67 14.45 -6.95
C GLN A 235 -2.88 13.96 -7.77
N PRO A 236 -3.77 13.13 -7.21
CA PRO A 236 -5.04 12.77 -7.83
C PRO A 236 -5.85 14.01 -8.21
N SER A 237 -6.38 14.05 -9.44
CA SER A 237 -7.15 15.17 -9.95
C SER A 237 -7.97 14.80 -11.19
N GLY A 238 -8.85 15.69 -11.65
CA GLY A 238 -9.61 15.50 -12.88
C GLY A 238 -10.67 14.39 -12.75
N SER A 239 -10.90 13.62 -13.81
CA SER A 239 -11.95 12.59 -13.82
C SER A 239 -11.69 11.43 -12.87
N SER A 240 -10.44 11.18 -12.47
CA SER A 240 -10.09 10.11 -11.53
C SER A 240 -10.38 10.49 -10.07
N CYS A 241 -10.43 11.79 -9.77
CA CYS A 241 -10.89 12.32 -8.49
C CYS A 241 -11.41 13.76 -8.65
N PRO A 242 -12.70 13.94 -9.04
CA PRO A 242 -13.25 15.26 -9.35
C PRO A 242 -13.27 16.23 -8.17
N ASN A 243 -13.40 15.69 -6.95
CA ASN A 243 -13.49 16.46 -5.71
C ASN A 243 -12.13 16.59 -4.98
N CYS A 244 -11.04 16.03 -5.53
CA CYS A 244 -9.72 16.19 -4.94
C CYS A 244 -9.24 17.64 -5.14
N ALA A 245 -8.99 18.34 -4.02
CA ALA A 245 -8.43 19.68 -4.06
C ALA A 245 -6.90 19.62 -4.00
N SER A 246 -6.24 20.25 -4.98
CA SER A 246 -4.78 20.32 -5.03
C SER A 246 -4.22 21.02 -3.78
N GLY A 247 -3.18 20.43 -3.18
CA GLY A 247 -2.54 20.95 -1.96
C GLY A 247 -3.22 20.55 -0.67
N GLU A 248 -4.50 20.20 -0.73
CA GLU A 248 -5.33 19.88 0.44
C GLU A 248 -5.40 18.37 0.64
N PHE A 249 -4.34 17.78 1.18
CA PHE A 249 -4.21 16.32 1.36
C PHE A 249 -5.43 15.70 2.05
N ASN A 250 -5.93 16.35 3.09
CA ASN A 250 -7.07 15.87 3.88
C ASN A 250 -8.39 15.84 3.10
N SER A 251 -8.46 16.44 1.90
CA SER A 251 -9.63 16.29 1.02
C SER A 251 -9.56 15.04 0.15
N ILE A 252 -8.36 14.51 -0.08
CA ILE A 252 -8.11 13.50 -1.13
C ILE A 252 -8.75 12.17 -0.79
N LEU A 253 -8.56 11.64 0.42
CA LEU A 253 -9.16 10.37 0.82
C LEU A 253 -10.70 10.40 0.74
N PRO A 254 -11.41 11.38 1.35
CA PRO A 254 -12.87 11.49 1.17
C PRO A 254 -13.29 11.63 -0.30
N ALA A 255 -12.59 12.44 -1.09
CA ALA A 255 -12.92 12.62 -2.50
C ALA A 255 -12.72 11.33 -3.32
N LEU A 256 -11.67 10.56 -3.01
CA LEU A 256 -11.45 9.24 -3.61
C LEU A 256 -12.55 8.26 -3.21
N SER A 257 -13.05 8.30 -1.99
CA SER A 257 -14.12 7.39 -1.56
C SER A 257 -15.45 7.69 -2.22
N GLU A 258 -15.77 8.97 -2.43
CA GLU A 258 -16.93 9.40 -3.21
C GLU A 258 -16.85 8.96 -4.68
N ALA A 259 -15.65 9.07 -5.28
CA ALA A 259 -15.42 8.65 -6.67
C ALA A 259 -15.42 7.12 -6.84
N ASN A 260 -15.36 6.34 -5.76
CA ASN A 260 -15.21 4.89 -5.78
C ASN A 260 -16.15 4.18 -4.78
N PRO A 261 -17.49 4.26 -4.96
CA PRO A 261 -18.47 3.75 -3.99
C PRO A 261 -18.47 2.22 -3.82
N GLY A 262 -17.87 1.48 -4.77
CA GLY A 262 -17.68 0.03 -4.66
C GLY A 262 -16.44 -0.40 -3.86
N SER A 263 -15.62 0.57 -3.45
CA SER A 263 -14.38 0.38 -2.70
C SER A 263 -14.56 0.72 -1.22
N ARG A 264 -13.55 0.44 -0.40
CA ARG A 264 -13.53 0.74 1.04
C ARG A 264 -12.25 1.50 1.40
N PHE A 265 -12.39 2.49 2.25
CA PHE A 265 -11.33 3.41 2.63
C PHE A 265 -11.24 3.43 4.15
N GLY A 266 -10.15 2.91 4.69
CA GLY A 266 -9.84 2.95 6.10
C GLY A 266 -8.87 4.07 6.37
N SER A 267 -9.12 4.85 7.42
CA SER A 267 -8.11 5.74 7.95
C SER A 267 -7.93 5.52 9.45
N ILE A 268 -6.67 5.43 9.87
CA ILE A 268 -6.27 4.93 11.17
C ILE A 268 -5.36 5.97 11.81
N SER A 269 -5.59 6.28 13.09
CA SER A 269 -4.70 7.16 13.84
C SER A 269 -4.83 6.95 15.34
N TYR A 270 -3.80 7.32 16.09
CA TYR A 270 -3.96 7.62 17.51
C TYR A 270 -4.79 8.90 17.69
N SER A 271 -5.42 9.04 18.85
CA SER A 271 -6.18 10.24 19.22
C SER A 271 -5.31 11.50 19.33
N VAL A 272 -4.00 11.31 19.56
CA VAL A 272 -2.96 12.33 19.56
C VAL A 272 -1.75 11.75 18.83
N ASP A 273 -1.36 12.37 17.73
CA ASP A 273 -0.11 12.02 17.05
C ASP A 273 1.06 12.82 17.67
N ASP A 274 2.18 12.18 17.97
CA ASP A 274 3.35 12.81 18.60
C ASP A 274 4.50 13.15 17.65
N TYR A 275 4.37 12.82 16.36
CA TYR A 275 5.37 13.10 15.34
C TYR A 275 4.91 14.13 14.30
N LEU A 276 3.72 13.94 13.73
CA LEU A 276 3.17 14.80 12.68
C LEU A 276 3.02 16.27 13.11
N PRO A 277 2.66 16.64 14.34
CA PRO A 277 2.60 18.05 14.74
C PRO A 277 3.96 18.74 14.60
N TYR A 278 5.04 18.08 15.03
CA TYR A 278 6.41 18.58 14.88
C TYR A 278 6.77 18.71 13.40
N PHE A 279 6.56 17.66 12.61
CA PHE A 279 6.87 17.62 11.19
C PHE A 279 6.12 18.69 10.38
N LEU A 280 4.85 18.93 10.72
CA LEU A 280 3.98 19.90 10.03
C LEU A 280 4.02 21.30 10.65
N SER A 281 4.93 21.54 11.60
CA SER A 281 5.11 22.84 12.27
C SER A 281 3.82 23.38 12.91
N THR A 282 3.09 22.51 13.61
CA THR A 282 1.86 22.83 14.35
C THR A 282 1.90 22.32 15.78
N THR A 283 0.91 22.68 16.59
CA THR A 283 0.82 22.19 17.98
C THR A 283 0.12 20.84 18.05
N MET A 284 0.46 20.01 19.02
CA MET A 284 -0.25 18.74 19.28
C MET A 284 -1.75 18.96 19.49
N GLN A 285 -2.15 20.04 20.17
CA GLN A 285 -3.56 20.38 20.42
C GLN A 285 -4.29 20.70 19.11
N SER A 286 -3.72 21.56 18.27
CA SER A 286 -4.29 21.91 16.97
C SER A 286 -4.37 20.68 16.06
N PHE A 287 -3.36 19.82 16.10
CA PHE A 287 -3.33 18.61 15.29
C PHE A 287 -4.32 17.55 15.76
N ALA A 288 -4.50 17.36 17.08
CA ALA A 288 -5.54 16.48 17.61
C ALA A 288 -6.96 16.95 17.22
N THR A 289 -7.19 18.26 17.12
CA THR A 289 -8.43 18.80 16.53
C THR A 289 -8.56 18.43 15.06
N LEU A 290 -7.47 18.50 14.30
CA LEU A 290 -7.43 18.14 12.89
C LEU A 290 -7.73 16.65 12.68
N ILE A 291 -7.14 15.74 13.47
CA ILE A 291 -7.47 14.30 13.45
C ILE A 291 -8.98 14.10 13.64
N LYS A 292 -9.58 14.74 14.67
CA LYS A 292 -11.02 14.63 14.94
C LYS A 292 -11.88 15.17 13.79
N GLN A 293 -11.48 16.29 13.18
CA GLN A 293 -12.24 16.94 12.11
C GLN A 293 -12.10 16.24 10.76
N TYR A 294 -10.89 15.78 10.43
CA TYR A 294 -10.60 14.97 9.23
C TYR A 294 -11.58 13.82 9.14
N PHE A 295 -11.82 13.15 10.28
CA PHE A 295 -12.69 12.00 10.38
C PHE A 295 -14.18 12.31 10.54
N ALA A 296 -14.56 13.45 11.08
CA ALA A 296 -15.97 13.84 11.14
C ALA A 296 -16.60 14.00 9.73
N ASN A 297 -15.84 14.56 8.79
CA ASN A 297 -16.33 14.80 7.42
C ASN A 297 -16.39 13.51 6.59
N ILE A 298 -15.52 12.54 6.88
CA ILE A 298 -15.42 11.25 6.16
C ILE A 298 -16.56 10.29 6.56
N THR A 299 -17.12 10.43 7.76
CA THR A 299 -17.95 9.37 8.39
C THR A 299 -19.45 9.62 8.36
N ALA A 300 -19.89 10.84 8.01
CA ALA A 300 -21.28 11.28 8.19
C ALA A 300 -22.25 10.88 7.06
N THR A 301 -21.78 10.27 5.97
CA THR A 301 -22.63 9.90 4.82
C THR A 301 -22.79 8.38 4.72
N ALA A 302 -24.04 7.91 4.74
CA ALA A 302 -24.36 6.47 4.72
C ALA A 302 -23.89 5.76 3.43
N THR A 303 -23.75 6.49 2.33
CA THR A 303 -23.23 5.99 1.05
C THR A 303 -21.72 6.04 0.94
N ASN A 304 -21.02 6.72 1.87
CA ASN A 304 -19.57 6.80 1.85
C ASN A 304 -18.97 5.57 2.53
N MET A 305 -18.09 4.88 1.82
CA MET A 305 -17.38 3.69 2.29
C MET A 305 -16.03 4.01 2.90
N ALA A 306 -15.85 5.25 3.37
CA ALA A 306 -14.73 5.67 4.18
C ALA A 306 -15.09 5.64 5.67
N LYS A 307 -14.26 4.98 6.47
CA LYS A 307 -14.43 4.81 7.93
C LYS A 307 -13.08 4.90 8.63
N THR A 308 -13.17 5.07 9.94
CA THR A 308 -12.04 5.50 10.76
C THR A 308 -11.83 4.53 11.91
N PHE A 309 -10.57 4.27 12.24
CA PHE A 309 -10.20 3.52 13.44
C PHE A 309 -9.30 4.41 14.30
N THR A 310 -9.78 4.82 15.47
CA THR A 310 -9.02 5.70 16.37
C THR A 310 -8.60 4.97 17.62
N VAL A 311 -7.31 4.97 17.92
CA VAL A 311 -6.76 4.40 19.15
C VAL A 311 -6.55 5.51 20.18
N ALA A 312 -7.09 5.37 21.39
CA ALA A 312 -6.85 6.32 22.47
C ALA A 312 -5.36 6.39 22.85
N GLY A 313 -4.91 7.58 23.24
CA GLY A 313 -3.52 7.83 23.65
C GLY A 313 -2.71 8.60 22.62
N GLN A 314 -1.39 8.61 22.85
CA GLN A 314 -0.40 9.41 22.14
C GLN A 314 0.70 8.51 21.56
N ALA A 315 0.80 8.44 20.23
CA ALA A 315 1.85 7.74 19.47
C ALA A 315 1.69 8.05 17.97
N HIS A 316 2.57 7.50 17.11
CA HIS A 316 2.55 7.70 15.65
C HIS A 316 2.61 6.38 14.88
N GLY A 317 1.58 6.07 14.08
CA GLY A 317 1.51 4.86 13.25
C GLY A 317 0.99 3.62 13.99
N VAL A 318 -0.32 3.43 14.01
CA VAL A 318 -0.98 2.30 14.70
C VAL A 318 -0.58 0.95 14.09
N LEU A 319 -0.43 0.90 12.76
CA LEU A 319 -0.10 -0.32 12.03
C LEU A 319 1.36 -0.76 12.19
N ILE A 320 2.24 0.17 12.60
CA ILE A 320 3.68 -0.09 12.78
C ILE A 320 4.10 -0.18 14.24
N HIS A 321 3.18 0.06 15.18
CA HIS A 321 3.42 -0.11 16.61
C HIS A 321 2.97 -1.47 17.15
N THR A 322 3.67 -1.94 18.19
CA THR A 322 3.35 -3.22 18.85
C THR A 322 2.25 -3.07 19.91
N ARG A 323 2.21 -1.98 20.70
CA ARG A 323 1.18 -1.74 21.75
C ARG A 323 0.92 -0.26 22.08
N PRO A 324 -0.35 0.15 22.35
CA PRO A 324 -1.58 -0.50 21.88
C PRO A 324 -1.63 -0.34 20.36
N GLY A 325 -1.47 -1.43 19.61
CA GLY A 325 -1.20 -1.36 18.18
C GLY A 325 -1.23 -2.71 17.50
N SER A 326 -0.83 -2.72 16.23
CA SER A 326 -0.92 -3.82 15.27
C SER A 326 -0.56 -5.23 15.80
N ALA A 327 0.39 -5.35 16.74
CA ALA A 327 0.86 -6.65 17.20
C ALA A 327 -0.16 -7.47 18.00
N THR A 328 -1.06 -6.81 18.74
CA THR A 328 -1.92 -7.48 19.73
C THR A 328 -3.37 -6.99 19.74
N ASP A 329 -3.72 -6.08 18.84
CA ASP A 329 -5.01 -5.41 18.85
C ASP A 329 -6.07 -6.24 18.09
N ALA A 330 -6.92 -6.93 18.85
CA ALA A 330 -8.02 -7.73 18.32
C ALA A 330 -9.16 -6.86 17.72
N GLU A 331 -9.32 -5.63 18.22
CA GLU A 331 -10.34 -4.70 17.76
C GLU A 331 -9.96 -4.14 16.38
N LEU A 332 -8.68 -3.80 16.19
CA LEU A 332 -8.12 -3.45 14.90
C LEU A 332 -8.26 -4.60 13.89
N ALA A 333 -7.93 -5.84 14.28
CA ALA A 333 -8.08 -7.00 13.40
C ALA A 333 -9.55 -7.21 12.98
N SER A 334 -10.49 -7.09 13.92
CA SER A 334 -11.92 -7.18 13.65
C SER A 334 -12.38 -6.07 12.70
N TRP A 335 -11.96 -4.82 12.94
CA TRP A 335 -12.31 -3.69 12.10
C TRP A 335 -11.76 -3.83 10.68
N LEU A 336 -10.50 -4.26 10.53
CA LEU A 336 -9.90 -4.56 9.22
C LEU A 336 -10.62 -5.72 8.51
N ALA A 337 -11.10 -6.72 9.25
CA ALA A 337 -11.90 -7.80 8.67
C ALA A 337 -13.21 -7.27 8.08
N THR A 338 -13.85 -6.30 8.73
CA THR A 338 -14.98 -5.59 8.12
C THR A 338 -14.52 -4.83 6.88
N LEU A 339 -13.41 -4.08 6.90
CA LEU A 339 -12.89 -3.40 5.69
C LEU A 339 -12.69 -4.38 4.52
N LYS A 340 -12.26 -5.61 4.77
CA LYS A 340 -12.10 -6.64 3.74
C LYS A 340 -13.43 -7.21 3.22
N ASP A 341 -14.37 -7.52 4.10
CA ASP A 341 -15.64 -8.15 3.73
C ASP A 341 -16.64 -7.11 3.18
N LEU A 342 -16.80 -7.04 1.86
CA LEU A 342 -17.71 -6.09 1.21
C LEU A 342 -19.19 -6.29 1.55
N GLY A 343 -19.59 -7.47 2.06
CA GLY A 343 -20.94 -7.74 2.55
C GLY A 343 -21.19 -7.31 4.00
N SER A 344 -20.13 -7.00 4.75
CA SER A 344 -20.23 -6.58 6.15
C SER A 344 -20.66 -5.12 6.30
N THR A 345 -21.18 -4.77 7.47
CA THR A 345 -21.40 -3.39 7.88
C THR A 345 -20.08 -2.74 8.26
N PHE A 346 -19.58 -1.80 7.45
CA PHE A 346 -18.33 -1.06 7.72
C PHE A 346 -18.62 0.21 8.53
N GLN A 347 -18.10 0.31 9.76
CA GLN A 347 -18.36 1.44 10.65
C GLN A 347 -17.06 2.00 11.22
N SER A 348 -17.09 3.27 11.61
CA SER A 348 -16.00 3.86 12.36
C SER A 348 -15.98 3.29 13.78
N GLN A 349 -14.78 3.15 14.33
CA GLN A 349 -14.55 2.63 15.66
C GLN A 349 -13.50 3.48 16.38
N SER A 350 -13.70 3.67 17.67
CA SER A 350 -12.71 4.28 18.57
C SER A 350 -12.54 3.35 19.76
N VAL A 351 -11.29 3.07 20.13
CA VAL A 351 -10.90 2.13 21.19
C VAL A 351 -10.04 2.79 22.25
#